data_AF-A0A2N2DJM3-F1
#
_entry.id   AF-A0A2N2DJM3-F1
#
_cell.length_a   1.000
_cell.length_b   1.000
_cell.length_c   1.000
_cell.angle_alpha   90.00
_cell.angle_beta   90.00
_cell.angle_gamma   90.00
#
_symmetry.space_group_name_H-M   'P 1'
#
loop_
_entity.id
_entity.type
_entity.pdbx_description
1 polymer ?
#
loop_
_entity_poly.entity_id
_entity_poly.type
_entity_poly.pdbx_seq_one_letter_code
_entity_poly.pdbx_strand_id
1 'polypeptide(L)'
;MEIRGIAGFIVKKLVDTTREISQGRNAGCIGFVNEEGIIDRMTPFVKGGISGMPLRKLLDNITEMKGKSLIEGLEMIPDNSVLITTRPGKTGLITDVTGVDFFNMPIISIGVKHGEMAGIAVIYPKNEYFDMATQSEEVDLKILAAHTPEEEKEVLRASTELSLKYLDVSTGLEIVETPETEPVIRLNRREPFKLPKLKVDSISEKFAGELVKKSMEIGQGREVAAIGEVDDNGHISKRGETVVGGIGYVPSRVLASSCVDITGKSLREIYSKVIPENGVIVHTHPGGTGVMHMGDANAGPGSWGRPIVAIGHDNAGRMRGATVIEAVHEVYDFADEDEELGLKFFDAETPEEESEIRNRKFGVAQEYTNLCKPIEIRP
;
A
#
# COMPACT_ATOMS: atom_id res chain seq x y z
N MET A 1 -12.56 -3.41 19.92
CA MET A 1 -12.24 -2.56 21.08
C MET A 1 -12.72 -1.15 20.75
N GLU A 2 -13.48 -0.51 21.63
CA GLU A 2 -14.00 0.84 21.42
C GLU A 2 -13.00 1.86 21.99
N ILE A 3 -12.65 2.88 21.21
CA ILE A 3 -11.74 3.96 21.62
C ILE A 3 -12.60 5.11 22.14
N ARG A 4 -12.44 5.42 23.42
CA ARG A 4 -13.17 6.49 24.12
C ARG A 4 -12.42 7.82 24.07
N GLY A 5 -11.10 7.80 23.98
CA GLY A 5 -10.30 9.01 23.89
C GLY A 5 -8.83 8.78 23.60
N ILE A 6 -8.12 9.87 23.36
CA ILE A 6 -6.68 9.91 23.14
C ILE A 6 -6.02 10.82 24.17
N ALA A 7 -4.89 10.39 24.72
CA ALA A 7 -4.14 11.16 25.69
C ALA A 7 -3.68 12.52 25.12
N GLY A 8 -3.93 13.60 25.87
CA GLY A 8 -3.58 14.97 25.46
C GLY A 8 -2.10 15.17 25.14
N PHE A 9 -1.20 14.48 25.87
CA PHE A 9 0.23 14.58 25.61
C PHE A 9 0.64 14.00 24.24
N ILE A 10 -0.04 12.94 23.77
CA ILE A 10 0.22 12.33 22.44
C ILE A 10 -0.18 13.33 21.36
N VAL A 11 -1.38 13.90 21.47
CA VAL A 11 -1.91 14.91 20.54
C VAL A 11 -0.97 16.11 20.47
N LYS A 12 -0.63 16.68 21.63
CA LYS A 12 0.23 17.85 21.72
C LYS A 12 1.59 17.61 21.07
N LYS A 13 2.27 16.52 21.43
CA LYS A 13 3.57 16.19 20.86
C LYS A 13 3.50 15.98 19.34
N LEU A 14 2.48 15.31 18.80
CA LEU A 14 2.30 15.12 17.37
C LEU A 14 2.06 16.45 16.63
N VAL A 15 1.25 17.34 17.20
CA VAL A 15 1.00 18.69 16.66
C VAL A 15 2.28 19.51 16.68
N ASP A 16 3.03 19.49 17.78
CA ASP A 16 4.31 20.18 17.90
C ASP A 16 5.34 19.65 16.89
N THR A 17 5.48 18.33 16.77
CA THR A 17 6.34 17.71 15.74
C THR A 17 5.93 18.13 14.33
N THR A 18 4.62 18.22 14.07
CA THR A 18 4.10 18.65 12.76
C THR A 18 4.46 20.12 12.46
N ARG A 19 4.43 20.99 13.48
CA ARG A 19 4.86 22.38 13.36
C ARG A 19 6.36 22.49 13.10
N GLU A 20 7.15 21.68 13.81
CA GLU A 20 8.60 21.63 13.69
C GLU A 20 9.05 21.19 12.29
N ILE A 21 8.46 20.12 11.75
CA ILE A 21 8.82 19.63 10.40
C ILE A 21 8.29 20.52 9.28
N SER A 22 7.23 21.30 9.54
CA SER A 22 6.66 22.30 8.63
C SER A 22 6.32 21.74 7.22
N GLN A 23 6.16 22.62 6.23
CA GLN A 23 6.03 22.30 4.80
C GLN A 23 4.85 21.38 4.44
N GLY A 24 3.80 21.35 5.27
CA GLY A 24 2.64 20.49 5.04
C GLY A 24 2.90 19.00 5.24
N ARG A 25 4.02 18.62 5.88
CA ARG A 25 4.37 17.22 6.16
C ARG A 25 3.60 16.69 7.36
N ASN A 26 3.12 15.46 7.28
CA ASN A 26 2.47 14.78 8.40
C ASN A 26 3.51 14.20 9.36
N ALA A 27 3.08 13.95 10.59
CA ALA A 27 3.78 13.13 11.58
C ALA A 27 2.84 11.99 11.99
N GLY A 28 3.38 10.84 12.38
CA GLY A 28 2.55 9.70 12.77
C GLY A 28 3.25 8.70 13.67
N CYS A 29 2.45 7.86 14.30
CA CYS A 29 2.91 6.78 15.17
C CYS A 29 1.83 5.70 15.28
N ILE A 30 2.19 4.58 15.93
CA ILE A 30 1.21 3.60 16.38
C ILE A 30 0.89 3.89 17.86
N GLY A 31 -0.39 4.09 18.15
CA GLY A 31 -0.91 4.17 19.51
C GLY A 31 -1.36 2.81 20.03
N PHE A 32 -1.46 2.67 21.35
CA PHE A 32 -1.98 1.48 22.00
C PHE A 32 -3.14 1.85 22.92
N VAL A 33 -4.26 1.15 22.73
CA VAL A 33 -5.48 1.33 23.52
C VAL A 33 -5.38 0.48 24.79
N ASN A 34 -5.63 1.11 25.94
CA ASN A 34 -5.66 0.44 27.23
C ASN A 34 -7.05 -0.18 27.54
N GLU A 35 -7.20 -0.78 28.72
CA GLU A 35 -8.46 -1.44 29.14
C GLU A 35 -9.65 -0.48 29.29
N GLU A 36 -9.38 0.81 29.51
CA GLU A 36 -10.40 1.86 29.62
C GLU A 36 -10.85 2.40 28.26
N GLY A 37 -10.23 1.94 27.16
CA GLY A 37 -10.48 2.45 25.82
C GLY A 37 -9.74 3.76 25.51
N ILE A 38 -8.71 4.12 26.29
CA ILE A 38 -7.91 5.32 26.10
C ILE A 38 -6.60 4.95 25.41
N ILE A 39 -6.19 5.77 24.44
CA ILE A 39 -4.86 5.67 23.85
C ILE A 39 -3.88 6.47 24.68
N ASP A 40 -3.11 5.78 25.50
CA ASP A 40 -2.23 6.39 26.51
C ASP A 40 -0.75 6.03 26.32
N ARG A 41 -0.42 5.18 25.34
CA ARG A 41 0.94 4.82 24.95
C ARG A 41 1.08 4.86 23.44
N MET A 42 2.30 5.11 22.97
CA MET A 42 2.61 5.17 21.54
C MET A 42 4.03 4.74 21.22
N THR A 43 4.30 4.42 19.97
CA THR A 43 5.65 4.27 19.43
C THR A 43 6.35 5.61 19.25
N PRO A 44 7.67 5.65 19.03
CA PRO A 44 8.33 6.83 18.49
C PRO A 44 7.62 7.38 17.26
N PHE A 45 7.72 8.69 17.07
CA PHE A 45 7.11 9.37 15.94
C PHE A 45 7.94 9.19 14.68
N VAL A 46 7.26 9.06 13.57
CA VAL A 46 7.83 9.08 12.23
C VAL A 46 7.36 10.33 11.52
N LYS A 47 8.32 11.05 10.94
CA LYS A 47 8.06 12.24 10.12
C LYS A 47 7.67 11.80 8.71
N GLY A 48 6.77 12.51 8.05
CA GLY A 48 6.42 12.29 6.65
C GLY A 48 7.58 12.61 5.72
N GLY A 49 7.82 11.77 4.71
CA GLY A 49 8.76 11.99 3.61
C GLY A 49 8.06 12.51 2.35
N ILE A 50 8.80 12.60 1.24
CA ILE A 50 8.28 13.07 -0.07
C ILE A 50 7.04 12.28 -0.49
N SER A 51 7.06 10.96 -0.26
CA SER A 51 6.01 10.02 -0.65
C SER A 51 4.92 9.85 0.42
N GLY A 52 4.87 10.71 1.44
CA GLY A 52 3.95 10.59 2.57
C GLY A 52 4.56 9.90 3.79
N MET A 53 3.75 9.18 4.56
CA MET A 53 4.21 8.50 5.79
C MET A 53 5.13 7.32 5.43
N PRO A 54 6.39 7.27 5.90
CA PRO A 54 7.27 6.13 5.70
C PRO A 54 6.77 4.93 6.50
N LEU A 55 6.10 4.00 5.82
CA LEU A 55 5.40 2.89 6.46
C LEU A 55 6.38 1.88 7.03
N ARG A 56 7.51 1.62 6.35
CA ARG A 56 8.51 0.66 6.84
C ARG A 56 9.15 1.16 8.13
N LYS A 57 9.51 2.45 8.20
CA LYS A 57 10.00 3.05 9.47
C LYS A 57 8.95 3.03 10.58
N LEU A 58 7.68 3.24 10.25
CA LEU A 58 6.59 3.17 11.23
C LEU A 58 6.42 1.75 11.79
N LEU A 59 6.49 0.74 10.93
CA LEU A 59 6.45 -0.67 11.32
C LEU A 59 7.73 -1.13 12.04
N ASP A 60 8.90 -0.52 11.77
CA ASP A 60 10.15 -0.86 12.47
C ASP A 60 10.09 -0.60 13.98
N ASN A 61 9.25 0.37 14.38
CA ASN A 61 8.96 0.63 15.79
C ASN A 61 8.15 -0.49 16.46
N ILE A 62 7.45 -1.33 15.68
CA ILE A 62 6.65 -2.47 16.16
C ILE A 62 7.43 -3.78 16.07
N THR A 63 8.15 -4.01 14.96
CA THR A 63 8.94 -5.22 14.68
C THR A 63 10.14 -4.85 13.81
N GLU A 64 11.27 -5.55 13.90
CA GLU A 64 12.38 -5.36 12.94
C GLU A 64 11.88 -5.60 11.50
N MET A 65 12.01 -4.58 10.63
CA MET A 65 11.52 -4.61 9.24
C MET A 65 12.57 -5.03 8.22
N LYS A 66 13.85 -5.10 8.63
CA LYS A 66 14.95 -5.50 7.77
C LYS A 66 14.65 -6.85 7.09
N GLY A 67 14.70 -6.87 5.77
CA GLY A 67 14.50 -8.08 4.99
C GLY A 67 13.05 -8.63 4.96
N LYS A 68 12.06 -7.82 5.31
CA LYS A 68 10.63 -8.16 5.31
C LYS A 68 9.83 -7.25 4.39
N SER A 69 8.75 -7.78 3.83
CA SER A 69 7.70 -7.03 3.13
C SER A 69 6.81 -6.22 4.09
N LEU A 70 6.00 -5.30 3.56
CA LEU A 70 5.04 -4.56 4.38
C LEU A 70 4.03 -5.49 5.06
N ILE A 71 3.47 -6.47 4.34
CA ILE A 71 2.48 -7.39 4.90
C ILE A 71 3.03 -8.21 6.07
N GLU A 72 4.30 -8.61 6.01
CA GLU A 72 4.96 -9.29 7.14
C GLU A 72 5.13 -8.37 8.36
N GLY A 73 5.36 -7.07 8.14
CA GLY A 73 5.36 -6.06 9.20
C GLY A 73 3.97 -5.80 9.77
N LEU A 74 2.95 -5.70 8.91
CA LEU A 74 1.55 -5.47 9.28
C LEU A 74 1.02 -6.58 10.19
N GLU A 75 1.31 -7.85 9.88
CA GLU A 75 0.90 -8.99 10.71
C GLU A 75 1.49 -8.98 12.12
N MET A 76 2.55 -8.20 12.35
CA MET A 76 3.14 -8.01 13.67
C MET A 76 2.50 -6.85 14.46
N ILE A 77 1.50 -6.15 13.93
CA ILE A 77 0.79 -5.11 14.69
C ILE A 77 -0.11 -5.76 15.76
N PRO A 78 0.00 -5.37 17.04
CA PRO A 78 -0.91 -5.83 18.10
C PRO A 78 -2.38 -5.48 17.87
N ASP A 79 -3.29 -6.29 18.41
CA ASP A 79 -4.73 -6.14 18.18
C ASP A 79 -5.33 -4.89 18.85
N ASN A 80 -4.65 -4.32 19.85
CA ASN A 80 -5.05 -3.09 20.54
C ASN A 80 -4.37 -1.83 19.96
N SER A 81 -3.82 -1.91 18.75
CA SER A 81 -3.13 -0.81 18.10
C SER A 81 -4.05 0.08 17.26
N VAL A 82 -3.62 1.33 17.10
CA VAL A 82 -4.26 2.33 16.22
C VAL A 82 -3.19 3.07 15.44
N LEU A 83 -3.46 3.45 14.18
CA LEU A 83 -2.60 4.38 13.46
C LEU A 83 -2.97 5.80 13.86
N ILE A 84 -2.02 6.61 14.28
CA ILE A 84 -2.24 8.04 14.56
C ILE A 84 -1.44 8.83 13.55
N THR A 85 -2.09 9.74 12.82
CA THR A 85 -1.40 10.64 11.88
C THR A 85 -1.92 12.06 12.02
N THR A 86 -1.04 13.04 11.84
CA THR A 86 -1.46 14.43 11.66
C THR A 86 -1.80 14.72 10.20
N ARG A 87 -2.69 15.68 9.97
CA ARG A 87 -3.10 16.16 8.65
C ARG A 87 -2.97 17.68 8.60
N PRO A 88 -1.79 18.20 8.21
CA PRO A 88 -1.58 19.63 8.02
C PRO A 88 -2.57 20.23 7.00
N GLY A 89 -3.11 21.40 7.31
CA GLY A 89 -4.10 22.09 6.49
C GLY A 89 -5.52 21.53 6.57
N LYS A 90 -5.76 20.47 7.35
CA LYS A 90 -7.06 19.79 7.48
C LYS A 90 -7.59 19.89 8.92
N THR A 91 -8.88 19.62 9.10
CA THR A 91 -9.55 19.61 10.41
C THR A 91 -9.46 18.27 11.14
N GLY A 92 -8.87 17.26 10.51
CA GLY A 92 -8.79 15.90 11.05
C GLY A 92 -9.83 14.96 10.44
N LEU A 93 -10.85 15.49 9.75
CA LEU A 93 -11.86 14.69 9.03
C LEU A 93 -11.19 13.67 8.12
N ILE A 94 -11.63 12.42 8.21
CA ILE A 94 -11.19 11.32 7.37
C ILE A 94 -12.23 11.15 6.26
N THR A 95 -11.79 11.23 5.01
CA THR A 95 -12.66 11.27 3.82
C THR A 95 -12.33 10.15 2.83
N ASP A 96 -11.77 9.05 3.33
CA ASP A 96 -11.49 7.83 2.59
C ASP A 96 -11.40 6.64 3.56
N VAL A 97 -11.43 5.43 3.02
CA VAL A 97 -11.38 4.17 3.78
C VAL A 97 -10.08 3.39 3.52
N THR A 98 -9.14 3.95 2.78
CA THR A 98 -7.94 3.24 2.32
C THR A 98 -7.04 2.80 3.47
N GLY A 99 -6.88 3.66 4.49
CA GLY A 99 -6.07 3.35 5.66
C GLY A 99 -6.63 2.18 6.49
N VAL A 100 -7.96 2.17 6.74
CA VAL A 100 -8.56 1.06 7.50
C VAL A 100 -8.52 -0.24 6.72
N ASP A 101 -8.68 -0.18 5.40
CA ASP A 101 -8.58 -1.36 4.53
C ASP A 101 -7.17 -1.96 4.52
N PHE A 102 -6.15 -1.10 4.38
CA PHE A 102 -4.77 -1.54 4.31
C PHE A 102 -4.25 -2.09 5.65
N PHE A 103 -4.48 -1.38 6.77
CA PHE A 103 -3.93 -1.79 8.07
C PHE A 103 -4.82 -2.77 8.85
N ASN A 104 -6.11 -2.83 8.54
CA ASN A 104 -7.14 -3.51 9.33
C ASN A 104 -7.16 -3.11 10.81
N MET A 105 -7.00 -1.82 11.09
CA MET A 105 -7.03 -1.28 12.45
C MET A 105 -7.63 0.13 12.45
N PRO A 106 -8.05 0.66 13.61
CA PRO A 106 -8.56 2.03 13.67
C PRO A 106 -7.50 3.05 13.26
N ILE A 107 -7.93 4.08 12.55
CA ILE A 107 -7.08 5.20 12.13
C ILE A 107 -7.57 6.47 12.79
N ILE A 108 -6.65 7.21 13.38
CA ILE A 108 -6.86 8.50 14.02
C ILE A 108 -6.15 9.57 13.21
N SER A 109 -6.90 10.62 12.91
CA SER A 109 -6.45 11.75 12.11
C SER A 109 -6.59 13.02 12.93
N ILE A 110 -5.44 13.64 13.22
CA ILE A 110 -5.34 14.89 13.97
C ILE A 110 -5.17 16.03 12.97
N GLY A 111 -6.18 16.89 12.85
CA GLY A 111 -6.11 18.07 12.00
C GLY A 111 -5.20 19.13 12.59
N VAL A 112 -4.36 19.74 11.74
CA VAL A 112 -3.50 20.86 12.13
C VAL A 112 -3.76 22.05 11.21
N LYS A 113 -4.33 23.13 11.74
CA LYS A 113 -4.55 24.39 11.02
C LYS A 113 -3.88 25.54 11.74
N HIS A 114 -3.18 26.40 10.99
CA HIS A 114 -2.48 27.56 11.54
C HIS A 114 -1.51 27.23 12.69
N GLY A 115 -0.95 26.01 12.68
CA GLY A 115 -0.05 25.53 13.72
C GLY A 115 -0.75 25.06 15.00
N GLU A 116 -2.07 24.93 15.00
CA GLU A 116 -2.86 24.47 16.14
C GLU A 116 -3.70 23.24 15.77
N MET A 117 -4.08 22.48 16.79
CA MET A 117 -4.98 21.33 16.64
C MET A 117 -6.39 21.83 16.29
N ALA A 118 -6.91 21.37 15.15
CA ALA A 118 -8.20 21.78 14.62
C ALA A 118 -9.34 20.79 14.93
N GLY A 119 -9.00 19.53 15.18
CA GLY A 119 -9.95 18.45 15.46
C GLY A 119 -9.28 17.09 15.37
N ILE A 120 -9.93 16.08 15.93
CA ILE A 120 -9.47 14.70 15.93
C ILE A 120 -10.63 13.82 15.48
N ALA A 121 -10.40 13.02 14.45
CA ALA A 121 -11.36 12.04 13.98
C ALA A 121 -10.80 10.63 14.11
N VAL A 122 -11.69 9.67 14.30
CA VAL A 122 -11.41 8.24 14.29
C VAL A 122 -12.29 7.54 13.27
N ILE A 123 -11.71 6.60 12.53
CA ILE A 123 -12.43 5.64 11.69
C ILE A 123 -12.07 4.23 12.16
N TYR A 124 -13.05 3.36 12.23
CA TYR A 124 -12.89 1.96 12.62
C TYR A 124 -12.93 1.05 11.40
N PRO A 125 -12.18 -0.07 11.40
CA PRO A 125 -12.31 -1.10 10.37
C PRO A 125 -13.72 -1.70 10.43
N LYS A 126 -14.39 -1.74 9.28
CA LYS A 126 -15.70 -2.37 9.12
C LYS A 126 -15.79 -3.02 7.75
N ASN A 127 -16.52 -4.13 7.66
CA ASN A 127 -16.75 -4.85 6.41
C ASN A 127 -17.28 -3.94 5.30
N GLU A 128 -18.26 -3.09 5.61
CA GLU A 128 -18.83 -2.13 4.68
C GLU A 128 -17.81 -1.13 4.13
N TYR A 129 -16.75 -0.80 4.87
CA TYR A 129 -15.70 0.10 4.42
C TYR A 129 -14.70 -0.60 3.50
N PHE A 130 -14.46 -1.90 3.70
CA PHE A 130 -13.65 -2.68 2.78
C PHE A 130 -14.35 -2.87 1.43
N ASP A 131 -15.66 -3.12 1.46
CA ASP A 131 -16.48 -3.18 0.24
C ASP A 131 -16.53 -1.82 -0.46
N MET A 132 -16.59 -0.72 0.31
CA MET A 132 -16.50 0.64 -0.20
C MET A 132 -15.15 0.93 -0.87
N ALA A 133 -14.05 0.41 -0.33
CA ALA A 133 -12.73 0.50 -0.95
C ALA A 133 -12.70 -0.23 -2.31
N THR A 134 -13.31 -1.42 -2.39
CA THR A 134 -13.46 -2.14 -3.67
C THR A 134 -14.26 -1.31 -4.67
N GLN A 135 -15.40 -0.74 -4.25
CA GLN A 135 -16.22 0.11 -5.10
C GLN A 135 -15.45 1.33 -5.61
N SER A 136 -14.58 1.91 -4.79
CA SER A 136 -13.71 3.01 -5.19
C SER A 136 -12.77 2.61 -6.34
N GLU A 137 -12.04 1.50 -6.18
CA GLU A 137 -11.14 0.99 -7.23
C GLU A 137 -11.92 0.67 -8.52
N GLU A 138 -13.11 0.07 -8.42
CA GLU A 138 -13.95 -0.23 -9.59
C GLU A 138 -14.45 1.04 -10.29
N VAL A 139 -14.83 2.07 -9.55
CA VAL A 139 -15.27 3.36 -10.11
C VAL A 139 -14.12 4.00 -10.86
N ASP A 140 -12.91 4.03 -10.30
CA ASP A 140 -11.72 4.59 -10.96
C ASP A 140 -11.42 3.87 -12.29
N LEU A 141 -11.54 2.54 -12.30
CA LEU A 141 -11.41 1.75 -13.53
C LEU A 141 -12.52 2.00 -14.56
N LYS A 142 -13.76 2.23 -14.10
CA LYS A 142 -14.91 2.55 -14.97
C LYS A 142 -14.76 3.94 -15.59
N ILE A 143 -14.21 4.92 -14.87
CA ILE A 143 -13.92 6.26 -15.41
C ILE A 143 -12.97 6.13 -16.59
N LEU A 144 -11.87 5.38 -16.42
CA LEU A 144 -10.89 5.15 -17.48
C LEU A 144 -11.45 4.35 -18.66
N ALA A 145 -12.48 3.53 -18.44
CA ALA A 145 -13.09 2.70 -19.47
C ALA A 145 -14.22 3.39 -20.24
N ALA A 146 -14.68 4.57 -19.80
CA ALA A 146 -15.83 5.23 -20.41
C ALA A 146 -15.50 5.65 -21.86
N HIS A 147 -16.39 5.34 -22.81
CA HIS A 147 -16.19 5.64 -24.23
C HIS A 147 -17.03 6.82 -24.71
N THR A 148 -18.07 7.17 -23.96
CA THR A 148 -18.97 8.28 -24.28
C THR A 148 -19.08 9.27 -23.13
N PRO A 149 -19.36 10.56 -23.41
CA PRO A 149 -19.62 11.55 -22.37
C PRO A 149 -20.77 11.16 -21.43
N GLU A 150 -21.76 10.42 -21.92
CA GLU A 150 -22.92 9.97 -21.15
C GLU A 150 -22.52 8.89 -20.14
N GLU A 151 -21.76 7.88 -20.56
CA GLU A 151 -21.18 6.87 -19.66
C GLU A 151 -20.28 7.53 -18.62
N GLU A 152 -19.41 8.44 -19.03
CA GLU A 152 -18.50 9.13 -18.11
C GLU A 152 -19.28 9.95 -17.06
N LYS A 153 -20.33 10.67 -17.46
CA LYS A 153 -21.23 11.38 -16.52
C LYS A 153 -21.85 10.43 -15.50
N GLU A 154 -22.29 9.25 -15.89
CA GLU A 154 -22.88 8.26 -14.97
C GLU A 154 -21.86 7.75 -13.96
N VAL A 155 -20.64 7.43 -14.40
CA VAL A 155 -19.58 6.97 -13.49
C VAL A 155 -19.14 8.10 -12.55
N LEU A 156 -19.04 9.35 -13.04
CA LEU A 156 -18.71 10.51 -12.20
C LEU A 156 -19.79 10.80 -11.15
N ARG A 157 -21.06 10.52 -11.45
CA ARG A 157 -22.14 10.59 -10.44
C ARG A 157 -21.93 9.54 -9.35
N ALA A 158 -21.65 8.29 -9.71
CA ALA A 158 -21.35 7.24 -8.75
C ALA A 158 -20.11 7.56 -7.88
N SER A 159 -19.06 8.12 -8.49
CA SER A 159 -17.86 8.62 -7.79
C SER A 159 -18.20 9.73 -6.79
N THR A 160 -19.08 10.66 -7.17
CA THR A 160 -19.55 11.74 -6.30
C THR A 160 -20.38 11.19 -5.13
N GLU A 161 -21.29 10.26 -5.39
CA GLU A 161 -22.09 9.61 -4.35
C GLU A 161 -21.21 8.86 -3.34
N LEU A 162 -20.18 8.16 -3.83
CA LEU A 162 -19.20 7.50 -2.98
C LEU A 162 -18.42 8.50 -2.12
N SER A 163 -17.99 9.61 -2.74
CA SER A 163 -17.28 10.70 -2.04
C SER A 163 -18.13 11.34 -0.95
N LEU A 164 -19.44 11.47 -1.16
CA LEU A 164 -20.37 11.97 -0.14
C LEU A 164 -20.48 10.99 1.03
N LYS A 165 -20.55 9.68 0.78
CA LYS A 165 -20.55 8.66 1.84
C LYS A 165 -19.29 8.73 2.71
N TYR A 166 -18.13 9.03 2.11
CA TYR A 166 -16.88 9.20 2.85
C TYR A 166 -16.90 10.34 3.88
N LEU A 167 -17.84 11.29 3.80
CA LEU A 167 -17.94 12.35 4.81
C LEU A 167 -18.44 11.83 6.17
N ASP A 168 -19.14 10.69 6.16
CA ASP A 168 -19.84 10.15 7.33
C ASP A 168 -19.13 8.91 7.94
N VAL A 169 -17.96 8.51 7.41
CA VAL A 169 -17.27 7.29 7.86
C VAL A 169 -16.55 7.45 9.20
N SER A 170 -16.24 8.68 9.58
CA SER A 170 -15.45 9.00 10.77
C SER A 170 -16.24 9.79 11.80
N THR A 171 -15.88 9.61 13.06
CA THR A 171 -16.47 10.30 14.21
C THR A 171 -15.41 11.10 14.95
N GLY A 172 -15.82 12.12 15.70
CA GLY A 172 -14.90 12.84 16.60
C GLY A 172 -14.33 11.92 17.67
N LEU A 173 -13.13 12.23 18.16
CA LEU A 173 -12.49 11.55 19.28
C LEU A 173 -12.12 12.56 20.38
N GLU A 174 -12.45 12.22 21.63
CA GLU A 174 -12.17 13.09 22.78
C GLU A 174 -10.70 13.07 23.18
N ILE A 175 -10.22 14.22 23.67
CA ILE A 175 -8.91 14.32 24.31
C ILE A 175 -9.10 14.09 25.80
N VAL A 176 -8.32 13.18 26.37
CA VAL A 176 -8.35 12.83 27.79
C VAL A 176 -7.02 13.22 28.42
N GLU A 177 -7.09 13.84 29.60
CA GLU A 177 -5.90 14.14 30.39
C GLU A 177 -5.39 12.88 31.07
N THR A 178 -4.18 12.46 30.70
CA THR A 178 -3.50 11.31 31.30
C THR A 178 -2.04 11.67 31.60
N PRO A 179 -1.39 10.98 32.56
CA PRO A 179 0.04 11.11 32.76
C PRO A 179 0.80 10.79 31.46
N GLU A 180 1.88 11.53 31.23
CA GLU A 180 2.76 11.27 30.09
C GLU A 180 3.51 9.95 30.30
N THR A 181 3.61 9.16 29.22
CA THR A 181 4.37 7.90 29.21
C THR A 181 5.48 7.94 28.17
N GLU A 182 6.55 7.19 28.44
CA GLU A 182 7.62 6.98 27.48
C GLU A 182 7.17 6.18 26.24
N PRO A 183 7.70 6.49 25.04
CA PRO A 183 7.42 5.71 23.84
C PRO A 183 7.83 4.25 24.00
N VAL A 184 7.08 3.37 23.35
CA VAL A 184 7.34 1.93 23.37
C VAL A 184 7.94 1.48 22.04
N ILE A 185 8.99 0.68 22.12
CA ILE A 185 9.70 0.17 20.95
C ILE A 185 9.64 -1.34 20.98
N ARG A 186 9.30 -1.95 19.84
CA ARG A 186 9.30 -3.40 19.61
C ARG A 186 8.50 -4.13 20.69
N LEU A 187 7.27 -3.65 20.90
CA LEU A 187 6.33 -4.20 21.89
C LEU A 187 6.01 -5.67 21.59
N ASN A 188 5.95 -6.05 20.31
CA ASN A 188 5.51 -7.37 19.93
C ASN A 188 6.65 -8.40 19.98
N ARG A 189 6.45 -9.44 20.81
CA ARG A 189 7.34 -10.60 20.93
C ARG A 189 6.75 -11.88 20.33
N ARG A 190 5.65 -11.77 19.58
CA ARG A 190 5.07 -12.90 18.83
C ARG A 190 6.11 -13.46 17.84
N GLU A 191 5.95 -14.73 17.48
CA GLU A 191 6.75 -15.30 16.42
C GLU A 191 6.55 -14.50 15.12
N PRO A 192 7.63 -14.20 14.38
CA PRO A 192 7.51 -13.45 13.14
C PRO A 192 6.64 -14.19 12.12
N PHE A 193 5.56 -13.54 11.65
CA PHE A 193 4.88 -13.98 10.44
C PHE A 193 5.83 -13.83 9.25
N LYS A 194 5.91 -14.87 8.41
CA LYS A 194 6.77 -14.88 7.23
C LYS A 194 6.06 -15.55 6.07
N LEU A 195 6.17 -14.95 4.90
CA LEU A 195 5.75 -15.58 3.66
C LEU A 195 6.88 -16.41 3.07
N PRO A 196 6.58 -17.51 2.34
CA PRO A 196 7.60 -18.26 1.65
C PRO A 196 8.23 -17.40 0.54
N LYS A 197 9.55 -17.46 0.42
CA LYS A 197 10.30 -16.84 -0.67
C LYS A 197 10.26 -17.75 -1.89
N LEU A 198 9.26 -17.54 -2.73
CA LEU A 198 9.04 -18.35 -3.93
C LEU A 198 10.09 -18.04 -5.00
N LYS A 199 10.62 -19.08 -5.62
CA LYS A 199 11.45 -18.99 -6.83
C LYS A 199 10.59 -19.22 -8.05
N VAL A 200 10.78 -18.41 -9.08
CA VAL A 200 9.98 -18.47 -10.31
C VAL A 200 10.93 -18.63 -11.49
N ASP A 201 10.75 -19.71 -12.24
CA ASP A 201 11.61 -20.05 -13.36
C ASP A 201 10.87 -20.05 -14.71
N SER A 202 9.55 -20.27 -14.70
CA SER A 202 8.75 -20.24 -15.92
C SER A 202 7.27 -19.93 -15.69
N ILE A 203 6.57 -19.61 -16.75
CA ILE A 203 5.12 -19.40 -16.79
C ILE A 203 4.48 -20.19 -17.93
N SER A 204 3.25 -20.68 -17.71
CA SER A 204 2.46 -21.32 -18.75
C SER A 204 2.22 -20.39 -19.94
N GLU A 205 2.51 -20.89 -21.15
CA GLU A 205 2.26 -20.22 -22.43
C GLU A 205 0.78 -19.90 -22.60
N LYS A 206 -0.11 -20.83 -22.21
CA LYS A 206 -1.55 -20.61 -22.25
C LYS A 206 -1.94 -19.42 -21.38
N PHE A 207 -1.42 -19.35 -20.15
CA PHE A 207 -1.75 -18.25 -19.23
C PHE A 207 -1.23 -16.90 -19.74
N ALA A 208 0.03 -16.84 -20.16
CA ALA A 208 0.62 -15.63 -20.73
C ALA A 208 -0.14 -15.18 -21.99
N GLY A 209 -0.51 -16.12 -22.86
CA GLY A 209 -1.30 -15.85 -24.07
C GLY A 209 -2.71 -15.33 -23.77
N GLU A 210 -3.40 -15.84 -22.75
CA GLU A 210 -4.70 -15.33 -22.30
C GLU A 210 -4.61 -13.87 -21.83
N LEU A 211 -3.59 -13.54 -21.04
CA LEU A 211 -3.34 -12.17 -20.58
C LEU A 211 -3.05 -11.23 -21.75
N VAL A 212 -2.14 -11.60 -22.65
CA VAL A 212 -1.80 -10.77 -23.81
C VAL A 212 -3.01 -10.58 -24.72
N LYS A 213 -3.80 -11.63 -24.96
CA LYS A 213 -5.04 -11.51 -25.72
C LYS A 213 -5.98 -10.49 -25.07
N LYS A 214 -6.16 -10.55 -23.74
CA LYS A 214 -7.03 -9.61 -23.03
C LYS A 214 -6.50 -8.17 -23.10
N SER A 215 -5.19 -7.98 -22.96
CA SER A 215 -4.52 -6.69 -23.15
C SER A 215 -4.78 -6.10 -24.54
N MET A 216 -4.72 -6.94 -25.58
CA MET A 216 -5.01 -6.52 -26.96
C MET A 216 -6.49 -6.13 -27.17
N GLU A 217 -7.42 -6.76 -26.45
CA GLU A 217 -8.86 -6.44 -26.53
C GLU A 217 -9.20 -5.08 -25.91
N ILE A 218 -8.58 -4.72 -24.78
CA ILE A 218 -8.90 -3.49 -24.04
C ILE A 218 -8.27 -2.22 -24.62
N GLY A 219 -7.26 -2.36 -25.48
CA GLY A 219 -6.57 -1.25 -26.12
C GLY A 219 -5.32 -0.76 -25.38
N GLN A 220 -4.55 0.10 -26.05
CA GLN A 220 -3.26 0.58 -25.53
C GLN A 220 -3.41 1.41 -24.26
N GLY A 221 -2.47 1.23 -23.34
CA GLY A 221 -2.32 2.07 -22.14
C GLY A 221 -2.92 1.49 -20.88
N ARG A 222 -3.69 0.40 -20.94
CA ARG A 222 -4.21 -0.29 -19.75
C ARG A 222 -3.48 -1.60 -19.52
N GLU A 223 -3.24 -1.92 -18.26
CA GLU A 223 -2.66 -3.19 -17.85
C GLU A 223 -3.75 -4.24 -17.61
N VAL A 224 -3.41 -5.51 -17.82
CA VAL A 224 -4.22 -6.62 -17.32
C VAL A 224 -3.38 -7.47 -16.40
N ALA A 225 -4.03 -8.05 -15.40
CA ALA A 225 -3.37 -8.94 -14.45
C ALA A 225 -4.27 -10.06 -13.99
N ALA A 226 -3.65 -11.05 -13.35
CA ALA A 226 -4.30 -12.13 -12.65
C ALA A 226 -3.36 -12.66 -11.56
N ILE A 227 -3.94 -13.36 -10.59
CA ILE A 227 -3.14 -14.16 -9.66
C ILE A 227 -2.83 -15.52 -10.31
N GLY A 228 -1.54 -15.85 -10.36
CA GLY A 228 -1.06 -17.19 -10.66
C GLY A 228 -0.69 -17.96 -9.39
N GLU A 229 -0.33 -19.22 -9.58
CA GLU A 229 0.17 -20.11 -8.53
C GLU A 229 1.49 -20.73 -8.98
N VAL A 230 2.49 -20.71 -8.09
CA VAL A 230 3.81 -21.30 -8.32
C VAL A 230 3.82 -22.74 -7.80
N ASP A 231 4.26 -23.68 -8.63
CA ASP A 231 4.48 -25.08 -8.23
C ASP A 231 5.88 -25.32 -7.64
N ASP A 232 6.15 -26.56 -7.21
CA ASP A 232 7.43 -26.94 -6.62
C ASP A 232 8.63 -26.81 -7.59
N ASN A 233 8.38 -26.71 -8.90
CA ASN A 233 9.40 -26.53 -9.94
C ASN A 233 9.58 -25.05 -10.34
N GLY A 234 8.90 -24.12 -9.66
CA GLY A 234 8.94 -22.71 -10.01
C GLY A 234 8.17 -22.38 -11.30
N HIS A 235 7.22 -23.22 -11.72
CA HIS A 235 6.36 -22.97 -12.88
C HIS A 235 5.04 -22.32 -12.44
N ILE A 236 4.63 -21.28 -13.16
CA ILE A 236 3.41 -20.53 -12.88
C ILE A 236 2.24 -21.05 -13.73
N SER A 237 1.16 -21.42 -13.06
CA SER A 237 -0.14 -21.69 -13.68
C SER A 237 -1.17 -20.63 -13.29
N LYS A 238 -2.22 -20.45 -14.11
CA LYS A 238 -3.30 -19.50 -13.83
C LYS A 238 -4.15 -20.00 -12.67
N ARG A 239 -4.46 -19.12 -11.72
CA ARG A 239 -5.38 -19.41 -10.63
C ARG A 239 -6.61 -18.49 -10.62
N GLY A 240 -6.40 -17.19 -10.72
CA GLY A 240 -7.46 -16.19 -10.76
C GLY A 240 -7.93 -15.85 -12.17
N GLU A 241 -9.09 -15.21 -12.25
CA GLU A 241 -9.59 -14.60 -13.48
C GLU A 241 -8.69 -13.43 -13.93
N THR A 242 -8.83 -13.02 -15.20
CA THR A 242 -8.09 -11.86 -15.70
C THR A 242 -8.86 -10.60 -15.40
N VAL A 243 -8.22 -9.67 -14.70
CA VAL A 243 -8.75 -8.34 -14.39
C VAL A 243 -8.05 -7.26 -15.21
N VAL A 244 -8.74 -6.14 -15.36
CA VAL A 244 -8.23 -4.98 -16.11
C VAL A 244 -7.87 -3.88 -15.13
N GLY A 245 -6.62 -3.45 -15.16
CA GLY A 245 -6.10 -2.34 -14.37
C GLY A 245 -6.33 -0.97 -15.02
N GLY A 246 -5.68 0.03 -14.41
CA GLY A 246 -5.61 1.39 -14.92
C GLY A 246 -4.43 1.58 -15.87
N ILE A 247 -3.99 2.84 -15.99
CA ILE A 247 -2.81 3.21 -16.79
C ILE A 247 -1.58 3.14 -15.89
N GLY A 248 -0.74 2.12 -16.07
CA GLY A 248 0.49 1.93 -15.30
C GLY A 248 0.30 1.35 -13.89
N TYR A 249 -0.88 0.77 -13.59
CA TYR A 249 -1.13 0.11 -12.32
C TYR A 249 -2.31 -0.87 -12.39
N VAL A 250 -2.34 -1.83 -11.46
CA VAL A 250 -3.49 -2.70 -11.19
C VAL A 250 -3.92 -2.52 -9.73
N PRO A 251 -5.19 -2.15 -9.47
CA PRO A 251 -5.68 -2.00 -8.11
C PRO A 251 -5.62 -3.32 -7.31
N SER A 252 -5.21 -3.26 -6.05
CA SER A 252 -4.91 -4.47 -5.26
C SER A 252 -6.18 -5.24 -4.88
N ARG A 253 -7.30 -4.57 -4.58
CA ARG A 253 -8.54 -5.28 -4.25
C ARG A 253 -9.13 -5.93 -5.49
N VAL A 254 -9.16 -5.22 -6.62
CA VAL A 254 -9.61 -5.77 -7.91
C VAL A 254 -8.73 -6.96 -8.33
N LEU A 255 -7.42 -6.89 -8.16
CA LEU A 255 -6.54 -8.04 -8.42
C LEU A 255 -6.89 -9.23 -7.51
N ALA A 256 -7.06 -9.01 -6.21
CA ALA A 256 -7.37 -10.06 -5.27
C ALA A 256 -8.74 -10.71 -5.53
N SER A 257 -9.76 -9.93 -5.91
CA SER A 257 -11.11 -10.43 -6.21
C SER A 257 -11.14 -11.41 -7.38
N SER A 258 -10.11 -11.39 -8.24
CA SER A 258 -9.96 -12.34 -9.34
C SER A 258 -9.77 -13.79 -8.88
N CYS A 259 -9.31 -14.01 -7.65
CA CYS A 259 -8.85 -15.32 -7.17
C CYS A 259 -9.61 -15.80 -5.93
N VAL A 260 -10.04 -14.87 -5.08
CA VAL A 260 -10.67 -15.19 -3.80
C VAL A 260 -11.84 -14.24 -3.50
N ASP A 261 -12.75 -14.67 -2.62
CA ASP A 261 -13.80 -13.80 -2.12
C ASP A 261 -13.24 -12.74 -1.17
N ILE A 262 -13.27 -11.47 -1.61
CA ILE A 262 -12.80 -10.32 -0.85
C ILE A 262 -13.90 -9.61 -0.04
N THR A 263 -15.15 -10.07 -0.12
CA THR A 263 -16.30 -9.40 0.49
C THR A 263 -16.11 -9.26 1.99
N GLY A 264 -16.23 -8.03 2.49
CA GLY A 264 -16.08 -7.70 3.89
C GLY A 264 -14.70 -7.98 4.48
N LYS A 265 -13.65 -8.15 3.66
CA LYS A 265 -12.28 -8.44 4.10
C LYS A 265 -11.33 -7.31 3.73
N SER A 266 -10.43 -7.00 4.64
CA SER A 266 -9.43 -5.96 4.44
C SER A 266 -8.28 -6.46 3.53
N LEU A 267 -7.52 -5.56 2.90
CA LEU A 267 -6.34 -5.95 2.12
C LEU A 267 -5.33 -6.75 2.94
N ARG A 268 -5.05 -6.33 4.19
CA ARG A 268 -4.21 -7.10 5.12
C ARG A 268 -4.69 -8.54 5.26
N GLU A 269 -5.97 -8.75 5.57
CA GLU A 269 -6.53 -10.10 5.74
C GLU A 269 -6.46 -10.92 4.45
N ILE A 270 -6.82 -10.31 3.33
CA ILE A 270 -6.83 -10.95 2.01
C ILE A 270 -5.42 -11.48 1.67
N TYR A 271 -4.40 -10.63 1.76
CA TYR A 271 -3.05 -10.98 1.32
C TYR A 271 -2.27 -11.83 2.33
N SER A 272 -2.60 -11.76 3.63
CA SER A 272 -1.94 -12.57 4.67
C SER A 272 -2.58 -13.94 4.89
N LYS A 273 -3.90 -14.10 4.66
CA LYS A 273 -4.64 -15.31 5.05
C LYS A 273 -5.46 -15.98 3.95
N VAL A 274 -5.92 -15.22 2.95
CA VAL A 274 -6.91 -15.73 1.98
C VAL A 274 -6.24 -16.08 0.65
N ILE A 275 -5.37 -15.21 0.15
CA ILE A 275 -4.53 -15.50 -1.02
C ILE A 275 -3.51 -16.59 -0.63
N PRO A 276 -3.36 -17.64 -1.46
CA PRO A 276 -2.44 -18.74 -1.19
C PRO A 276 -1.00 -18.28 -0.96
N GLU A 277 -0.29 -19.00 -0.10
CA GLU A 277 1.12 -18.74 0.18
C GLU A 277 2.04 -18.88 -1.06
N ASN A 278 1.65 -19.66 -2.05
CA ASN A 278 2.35 -19.81 -3.33
C ASN A 278 1.78 -18.92 -4.45
N GLY A 279 0.97 -17.91 -4.11
CA GLY A 279 0.42 -16.95 -5.07
C GLY A 279 1.49 -16.02 -5.66
N VAL A 280 1.36 -15.73 -6.95
CA VAL A 280 2.21 -14.80 -7.73
C VAL A 280 1.33 -13.82 -8.49
N ILE A 281 1.75 -12.55 -8.57
CA ILE A 281 1.06 -11.53 -9.36
C ILE A 281 1.61 -11.61 -10.79
N VAL A 282 0.74 -11.73 -11.79
CA VAL A 282 1.14 -11.74 -13.20
C VAL A 282 0.38 -10.66 -13.94
N HIS A 283 1.09 -9.74 -14.59
CA HIS A 283 0.51 -8.66 -15.39
C HIS A 283 1.18 -8.52 -16.75
N THR A 284 0.61 -7.69 -17.62
CA THR A 284 1.16 -7.37 -18.94
C THR A 284 1.83 -6.01 -18.96
N HIS A 285 2.93 -5.89 -19.71
CA HIS A 285 3.58 -4.62 -20.08
C HIS A 285 3.41 -4.37 -21.59
N PRO A 286 2.35 -3.67 -22.03
CA PRO A 286 2.15 -3.34 -23.43
C PRO A 286 3.29 -2.48 -23.98
N GLY A 287 3.84 -2.85 -25.14
CA GLY A 287 4.95 -2.13 -25.79
C GLY A 287 6.34 -2.48 -25.26
N GLY A 288 6.45 -3.18 -24.14
CA GLY A 288 7.70 -3.56 -23.50
C GLY A 288 8.13 -5.01 -23.75
N THR A 289 9.21 -5.42 -23.07
CA THR A 289 9.74 -6.80 -23.04
C THR A 289 9.42 -7.55 -21.74
N GLY A 290 8.68 -6.89 -20.83
CA GLY A 290 8.41 -7.38 -19.48
C GLY A 290 9.29 -6.74 -18.41
N VAL A 291 10.31 -5.95 -18.77
CA VAL A 291 11.13 -5.24 -17.76
C VAL A 291 10.24 -4.33 -16.90
N MET A 292 10.36 -4.51 -15.58
CA MET A 292 9.56 -3.83 -14.56
C MET A 292 10.32 -2.66 -13.95
N HIS A 293 9.57 -1.75 -13.34
CA HIS A 293 10.06 -0.60 -12.59
C HIS A 293 9.75 -0.73 -11.09
N MET A 294 10.25 0.21 -10.30
CA MET A 294 10.04 0.26 -8.84
C MET A 294 8.56 0.16 -8.44
N GLY A 295 7.64 0.68 -9.25
CA GLY A 295 6.19 0.56 -9.01
C GLY A 295 5.73 -0.89 -8.90
N ASP A 296 6.18 -1.76 -9.80
CA ASP A 296 5.84 -3.19 -9.80
C ASP A 296 6.45 -3.90 -8.59
N ALA A 297 7.72 -3.61 -8.30
CA ALA A 297 8.41 -4.18 -7.15
C ALA A 297 7.68 -3.86 -5.84
N ASN A 298 7.18 -2.63 -5.70
CA ASN A 298 6.38 -2.24 -4.54
C ASN A 298 4.97 -2.84 -4.57
N ALA A 299 4.35 -2.97 -5.74
CA ALA A 299 3.01 -3.55 -5.89
C ALA A 299 2.97 -5.09 -5.74
N GLY A 300 4.12 -5.76 -5.78
CA GLY A 300 4.26 -7.20 -5.52
C GLY A 300 5.08 -7.48 -4.27
N PRO A 301 6.39 -7.73 -4.41
CA PRO A 301 7.21 -8.24 -3.31
C PRO A 301 7.35 -7.24 -2.16
N GLY A 302 7.49 -5.94 -2.45
CA GLY A 302 7.63 -4.90 -1.43
C GLY A 302 6.44 -4.81 -0.48
N SER A 303 5.21 -4.75 -1.02
CA SER A 303 3.99 -4.65 -0.20
C SER A 303 3.48 -5.99 0.29
N TRP A 304 3.33 -6.95 -0.62
CA TRP A 304 2.59 -8.19 -0.36
C TRP A 304 3.49 -9.42 -0.18
N GLY A 305 4.81 -9.27 -0.27
CA GLY A 305 5.75 -10.39 -0.16
C GLY A 305 5.59 -11.43 -1.25
N ARG A 306 4.90 -11.09 -2.36
CA ARG A 306 4.63 -11.98 -3.49
C ARG A 306 5.53 -11.64 -4.66
N PRO A 307 6.08 -12.63 -5.40
CA PRO A 307 6.71 -12.33 -6.67
C PRO A 307 5.72 -11.63 -7.61
N ILE A 308 6.25 -10.81 -8.51
CA ILE A 308 5.49 -10.18 -9.58
C ILE A 308 6.15 -10.47 -10.93
N VAL A 309 5.34 -10.82 -11.92
CA VAL A 309 5.75 -11.21 -13.26
C VAL A 309 5.11 -10.29 -14.29
N ALA A 310 5.92 -9.73 -15.18
CA ALA A 310 5.45 -8.92 -16.29
C ALA A 310 5.67 -9.63 -17.63
N ILE A 311 4.60 -9.70 -18.42
CA ILE A 311 4.62 -10.24 -19.79
C ILE A 311 4.66 -9.08 -20.78
N GLY A 312 5.79 -8.92 -21.46
CA GLY A 312 5.94 -7.92 -22.51
C GLY A 312 5.35 -8.39 -23.83
N HIS A 313 4.59 -7.53 -24.51
CA HIS A 313 4.09 -7.81 -25.84
C HIS A 313 4.07 -6.57 -26.74
N ASP A 314 4.12 -6.76 -28.05
CA ASP A 314 4.01 -5.67 -29.03
C ASP A 314 2.56 -5.35 -29.43
N ASN A 315 2.40 -4.36 -30.31
CA ASN A 315 1.12 -3.92 -30.85
C ASN A 315 0.40 -4.98 -31.71
N ALA A 316 1.09 -6.07 -32.08
CA ALA A 316 0.47 -7.21 -32.77
C ALA A 316 0.12 -8.34 -31.79
N GLY A 317 0.27 -8.13 -30.48
CA GLY A 317 0.05 -9.14 -29.46
C GLY A 317 1.13 -10.22 -29.42
N ARG A 318 2.29 -10.00 -30.06
CA ARG A 318 3.39 -10.96 -29.99
C ARG A 318 4.14 -10.76 -28.68
N MET A 319 4.20 -11.82 -27.87
CA MET A 319 5.01 -11.86 -26.66
C MET A 319 6.48 -11.66 -27.00
N ARG A 320 7.14 -10.77 -26.26
CA ARG A 320 8.57 -10.42 -26.41
C ARG A 320 9.44 -10.99 -25.29
N GLY A 321 8.83 -11.32 -24.16
CA GLY A 321 9.53 -11.85 -23.00
C GLY A 321 8.65 -11.83 -21.76
N ALA A 322 9.13 -12.52 -20.73
CA ALA A 322 8.57 -12.51 -19.40
C ALA A 322 9.72 -12.31 -18.40
N THR A 323 9.51 -11.47 -17.40
CA THR A 323 10.47 -11.31 -16.30
C THR A 323 9.75 -11.39 -14.96
N VAL A 324 10.50 -11.67 -13.91
CA VAL A 324 10.02 -11.72 -12.52
C VAL A 324 10.88 -10.85 -11.63
N ILE A 325 10.25 -10.22 -10.63
CA ILE A 325 10.92 -9.73 -9.42
C ILE A 325 10.43 -10.63 -8.28
N GLU A 326 11.35 -11.42 -7.73
CA GLU A 326 11.09 -12.32 -6.60
C GLU A 326 11.13 -11.55 -5.26
N ALA A 327 10.58 -12.15 -4.20
CA ALA A 327 10.62 -11.60 -2.85
C ALA A 327 12.00 -11.78 -2.18
N VAL A 328 12.99 -11.02 -2.66
CA VAL A 328 14.39 -11.06 -2.21
C VAL A 328 14.74 -9.92 -1.25
N HIS A 329 15.89 -10.00 -0.57
CA HIS A 329 16.27 -9.03 0.46
C HIS A 329 16.48 -7.63 -0.11
N GLU A 330 17.04 -7.56 -1.30
CA GLU A 330 17.39 -6.35 -2.04
C GLU A 330 16.18 -5.47 -2.30
N VAL A 331 15.01 -6.06 -2.58
CA VAL A 331 13.74 -5.31 -2.72
C VAL A 331 13.45 -4.49 -1.45
N TYR A 332 13.69 -5.07 -0.28
CA TYR A 332 13.39 -4.43 0.99
C TYR A 332 14.44 -3.40 1.37
N ASP A 333 15.72 -3.69 1.10
CA ASP A 333 16.82 -2.76 1.33
C ASP A 333 16.64 -1.49 0.48
N PHE A 334 16.25 -1.63 -0.79
CA PHE A 334 15.94 -0.50 -1.67
C PHE A 334 14.71 0.29 -1.20
N ALA A 335 13.69 -0.37 -0.64
CA ALA A 335 12.52 0.31 -0.08
C ALA A 335 12.86 1.10 1.19
N ASP A 336 13.69 0.54 2.07
CA ASP A 336 14.19 1.21 3.27
C ASP A 336 15.05 2.43 2.91
N GLU A 337 15.92 2.29 1.90
CA GLU A 337 16.73 3.40 1.38
C GLU A 337 15.85 4.50 0.73
N ASP A 338 14.84 4.15 -0.07
CA ASP A 338 13.97 5.12 -0.70
C ASP A 338 13.20 5.99 0.32
N GLU A 339 12.72 5.36 1.40
CA GLU A 339 12.09 6.05 2.53
C GLU A 339 13.08 6.98 3.25
N GLU A 340 14.32 6.54 3.48
CA GLU A 340 15.36 7.35 4.11
C GLU A 340 15.74 8.57 3.26
N LEU A 341 15.95 8.39 1.96
CA LEU A 341 16.20 9.49 1.02
C LEU A 341 15.02 10.46 0.97
N GLY A 342 13.79 9.94 1.03
CA GLY A 342 12.57 10.74 1.08
C GLY A 342 12.46 11.62 2.34
N LEU A 343 13.12 11.24 3.43
CA LEU A 343 13.23 12.07 4.64
C LEU A 343 14.37 13.08 4.51
N LYS A 344 15.57 12.63 4.12
CA LYS A 344 16.76 13.48 3.95
C LYS A 344 16.54 14.63 2.99
N PHE A 345 15.66 14.46 2.00
CA PHE A 345 15.29 15.53 1.06
C PHE A 345 14.89 16.84 1.77
N PHE A 346 14.22 16.74 2.91
CA PHE A 346 13.79 17.92 3.66
C PHE A 346 14.84 18.48 4.62
N ASP A 347 15.93 17.74 4.80
CA ASP A 347 17.07 18.15 5.62
C ASP A 347 18.20 18.75 4.75
N ALA A 348 18.05 18.78 3.42
CA ALA A 348 19.02 19.39 2.51
C ALA A 348 19.04 20.93 2.67
N GLU A 349 20.22 21.50 2.86
CA GLU A 349 20.42 22.94 3.03
C GLU A 349 20.89 23.62 1.73
N THR A 350 21.36 22.83 0.75
CA THR A 350 21.89 23.32 -0.53
C THR A 350 21.28 22.61 -1.74
N PRO A 351 21.22 23.26 -2.92
CA PRO A 351 20.80 22.61 -4.16
C PRO A 351 21.66 21.40 -4.54
N GLU A 352 22.95 21.41 -4.19
CA GLU A 352 23.88 20.32 -4.41
C GLU A 352 23.47 19.07 -3.59
N GLU A 353 23.21 19.23 -2.29
CA GLU A 353 22.71 18.13 -1.43
C GLU A 353 21.35 17.60 -1.91
N GLU A 354 20.43 18.49 -2.28
CA GLU A 354 19.14 18.08 -2.85
C GLU A 354 19.33 17.25 -4.14
N SER A 355 20.21 17.71 -5.02
CA SER A 355 20.55 17.02 -6.27
C SER A 355 21.13 15.63 -6.02
N GLU A 356 22.06 15.50 -5.07
CA GLU A 356 22.63 14.20 -4.68
C GLU A 356 21.54 13.22 -4.19
N ILE A 357 20.62 13.68 -3.34
CA ILE A 357 19.51 12.86 -2.83
C ILE A 357 18.59 12.43 -3.96
N ARG A 358 18.20 13.36 -4.84
CA ARG A 358 17.34 13.04 -6.00
C ARG A 358 18.02 12.06 -6.95
N ASN A 359 19.30 12.27 -7.25
CA ASN A 359 20.07 11.38 -8.11
C ASN A 359 20.18 9.98 -7.51
N ARG A 360 20.35 9.86 -6.18
CA ARG A 360 20.34 8.54 -5.54
C ARG A 360 18.95 7.90 -5.58
N LYS A 361 17.85 8.63 -5.38
CA LYS A 361 16.49 8.07 -5.57
C LYS A 361 16.29 7.53 -6.99
N PHE A 362 16.78 8.24 -8.01
CA PHE A 362 16.78 7.72 -9.38
C PHE A 362 17.65 6.46 -9.54
N GLY A 363 18.81 6.41 -8.88
CA GLY A 363 19.67 5.24 -8.82
C GLY A 363 18.98 4.02 -8.21
N VAL A 364 18.31 4.19 -7.06
CA VAL A 364 17.51 3.12 -6.43
C VAL A 364 16.41 2.62 -7.37
N ALA A 365 15.71 3.53 -8.06
CA ALA A 365 14.71 3.14 -9.05
C ALA A 365 15.29 2.30 -10.21
N GLN A 366 16.53 2.57 -10.63
CA GLN A 366 17.23 1.75 -11.62
C GLN A 366 17.69 0.39 -11.06
N GLU A 367 18.05 0.33 -9.78
CA GLU A 367 18.44 -0.91 -9.11
C GLU A 367 17.27 -1.91 -9.05
N TYR A 368 16.04 -1.46 -8.87
CA TYR A 368 14.85 -2.30 -9.02
C TYR A 368 14.74 -2.95 -10.41
N THR A 369 15.05 -2.21 -11.46
CA THR A 369 15.07 -2.74 -12.83
C THR A 369 16.09 -3.88 -12.97
N ASN A 370 17.23 -3.78 -12.28
CA ASN A 370 18.27 -4.82 -12.27
C ASN A 370 17.85 -6.11 -11.54
N LEU A 371 16.80 -6.06 -10.71
CA LEU A 371 16.22 -7.25 -10.07
C LEU A 371 15.32 -8.05 -11.03
N CYS A 372 15.00 -7.53 -12.21
CA CYS A 372 14.20 -8.24 -13.20
C CYS A 372 14.97 -9.45 -13.75
N LYS A 373 14.57 -10.65 -13.34
CA LYS A 373 15.08 -11.92 -13.84
C LYS A 373 14.22 -12.40 -15.01
N PRO A 374 14.78 -12.72 -16.19
CA PRO A 374 13.99 -13.34 -17.27
C PRO A 374 13.53 -14.75 -16.87
N ILE A 375 12.32 -15.11 -17.26
CA ILE A 375 11.74 -16.45 -17.05
C ILE A 375 11.27 -17.04 -18.37
N GLU A 376 11.16 -18.36 -18.42
CA GLU A 376 10.74 -19.05 -19.65
C GLU A 376 9.22 -19.08 -19.79
N ILE A 377 8.74 -18.96 -21.03
CA ILE A 377 7.33 -19.22 -21.37
C ILE A 377 7.28 -20.65 -21.92
N ARG A 378 6.64 -21.56 -21.19
CA ARG A 378 6.61 -23.00 -21.49
C ARG A 378 5.18 -23.53 -21.58
N PRO A 379 4.92 -24.60 -22.36
CA PRO A 379 3.59 -25.20 -22.49
C PRO A 379 2.92 -25.53 -21.16
#